data_AF-A0A9D2LPD8-F1
#
_entry.id   AF-A0A9D2LPD8-F1
#
_cell.length_a   1.000
_cell.length_b   1.000
_cell.length_c   1.000
_cell.angle_alpha   90.00
_cell.angle_beta   90.00
_cell.angle_gamma   90.00
#
_symmetry.space_group_name_H-M   'P 1'
#
loop_
_entity.id
_entity.type
_entity.pdbx_description
1 polymer ?
#
loop_
_entity_poly.entity_id
_entity_poly.type
_entity_poly.pdbx_seq_one_letter_code
_entity_poly.pdbx_strand_id
1 'polypeptide(L)'
;LIFKAGEYKSWKHTVLGYCVFTEWVIGSMLPMWIMRDAFFEAYRSNGGTDEYISSLMSLTANWMLPVVIVLGIVGGVIGAYLGKVILKKHFVKAGIV
;
A
#
# COMPACT_ATOMS: atom_id res chain seq x y z
N LEU A 1 -16.06 -3.51 5.19
CA LEU A 1 -17.09 -3.53 4.12
C LEU A 1 -16.82 -4.61 3.08
N ILE A 2 -15.62 -4.67 2.48
CA ILE A 2 -15.27 -5.64 1.41
C ILE A 2 -15.37 -7.11 1.86
N PHE A 3 -14.83 -7.46 3.04
CA PHE A 3 -14.97 -8.82 3.57
C PHE A 3 -16.41 -9.22 3.90
N LYS A 4 -17.24 -8.25 4.34
CA LYS A 4 -18.66 -8.45 4.64
C LYS A 4 -19.48 -8.70 3.38
N ALA A 5 -19.14 -8.04 2.27
CA ALA A 5 -19.77 -8.26 0.96
C ALA A 5 -19.50 -9.68 0.41
N GLY A 6 -18.39 -10.30 0.81
CA GLY A 6 -18.07 -11.69 0.49
C GLY A 6 -18.54 -12.72 1.53
N GLU A 7 -19.42 -12.32 2.46
CA GLU A 7 -19.87 -13.12 3.61
C GLU A 7 -18.73 -13.76 4.43
N TYR A 8 -17.53 -13.16 4.39
CA TYR A 8 -16.30 -13.72 4.96
C TYR A 8 -15.88 -15.10 4.42
N LYS A 9 -16.63 -15.67 3.46
CA LYS A 9 -16.38 -16.99 2.85
C LYS A 9 -15.74 -16.90 1.47
N SER A 10 -15.84 -15.76 0.78
CA SER A 10 -15.34 -15.62 -0.58
C SER A 10 -13.85 -15.27 -0.63
N TRP A 11 -13.03 -16.20 -1.12
CA TRP A 11 -11.59 -15.99 -1.36
C TRP A 11 -11.28 -14.73 -2.19
N LYS A 12 -12.10 -14.42 -3.21
CA LYS A 12 -11.91 -13.24 -4.07
C LYS A 12 -12.08 -11.94 -3.29
N HIS A 13 -13.09 -11.85 -2.43
CA HIS A 13 -13.31 -10.68 -1.57
C HIS A 13 -12.25 -10.56 -0.47
N THR A 14 -11.69 -11.68 -0.03
CA THR A 14 -10.58 -11.69 0.92
C THR A 14 -9.31 -11.08 0.31
N VAL A 15 -8.96 -11.49 -0.91
CA VAL A 15 -7.81 -10.91 -1.65
C VAL A 15 -8.06 -9.44 -1.94
N LEU A 16 -9.25 -9.06 -2.39
CA LEU A 16 -9.61 -7.66 -2.67
C LEU A 16 -9.53 -6.79 -1.41
N GLY A 17 -10.05 -7.29 -0.28
CA GLY A 17 -9.95 -6.61 1.01
C GLY A 17 -8.51 -6.47 1.49
N TYR A 18 -7.66 -7.47 1.25
CA TYR A 18 -6.24 -7.41 1.60
C TYR A 18 -5.45 -6.43 0.70
N CYS A 19 -5.77 -6.36 -0.59
CA CYS A 19 -5.18 -5.36 -1.51
C CYS A 19 -5.52 -3.94 -1.04
N VAL A 20 -6.80 -3.68 -0.72
CA VAL A 20 -7.23 -2.36 -0.20
C VAL A 20 -6.60 -2.06 1.17
N PHE A 21 -6.37 -3.08 2.01
CA PHE A 21 -5.67 -2.90 3.27
C PHE A 21 -4.18 -2.58 3.09
N THR A 22 -3.51 -3.19 2.10
CA THR A 22 -2.11 -2.90 1.79
C THR A 22 -1.94 -1.49 1.22
N GLU A 23 -2.96 -0.97 0.53
CA GLU A 23 -3.03 0.42 0.07
C GLU A 23 -2.95 1.47 1.21
N TRP A 24 -3.23 1.08 2.47
CA TRP A 24 -3.09 1.96 3.63
C TRP A 24 -1.67 2.56 3.76
N VAL A 25 -0.63 1.83 3.33
CA VAL A 25 0.76 2.33 3.34
C VAL A 25 0.90 3.62 2.53
N ILE A 26 0.17 3.75 1.43
CA ILE A 26 0.18 4.95 0.59
C ILE A 26 -0.40 6.15 1.36
N GLY A 27 -1.36 5.92 2.26
CA GLY A 27 -1.88 6.95 3.16
C GLY A 27 -0.80 7.60 4.03
N SER A 28 0.18 6.82 4.50
CA SER A 28 1.32 7.35 5.27
C SER A 28 2.32 8.15 4.42
N MET A 29 2.45 7.82 3.13
CA MET A 29 3.30 8.52 2.18
C MET A 29 2.59 9.66 1.44
N LEU A 30 1.26 9.77 1.58
CA LEU A 30 0.42 10.78 0.94
C LEU A 30 0.85 12.24 1.21
N PRO A 31 1.32 12.62 2.42
CA PRO A 31 1.82 13.97 2.69
C PRO A 31 2.99 14.37 1.79
N MET A 32 3.78 13.40 1.32
CA MET A 32 4.89 13.62 0.39
C MET A 32 4.42 14.15 -0.98
N TRP A 33 3.18 13.84 -1.39
CA TRP A 33 2.63 14.26 -2.68
C TRP A 33 1.68 15.45 -2.56
N ILE A 34 0.86 15.55 -1.51
CA ILE A 34 -0.12 16.64 -1.33
C ILE A 34 0.51 17.85 -0.61
N MET A 35 1.31 17.61 0.42
CA MET A 35 1.97 18.65 1.22
C MET A 35 3.44 18.76 0.87
N ARG A 36 3.73 18.69 -0.44
CA ARG A 36 5.08 18.53 -0.98
C ARG A 36 6.00 19.67 -0.54
N ASP A 37 5.49 20.91 -0.59
CA ASP A 37 6.24 22.09 -0.17
C ASP A 37 6.56 22.06 1.33
N ALA A 38 5.58 21.78 2.19
CA ALA A 38 5.79 21.69 3.64
C ALA A 38 6.69 20.49 4.03
N PHE A 39 6.61 19.38 3.31
CA PHE A 39 7.44 18.19 3.53
C PHE A 39 8.91 18.45 3.18
N PHE A 40 9.17 19.08 2.03
CA PHE A 40 10.51 19.42 1.59
C PHE A 40 11.10 20.62 2.33
N GLU A 41 10.28 21.56 2.79
CA GLU A 41 10.70 22.68 3.64
C GLU A 41 11.11 22.18 5.04
N ALA A 42 10.36 21.25 5.63
CA ALA A 42 10.78 20.56 6.84
C ALA A 42 12.10 19.78 6.64
N TYR A 43 12.30 19.19 5.46
CA TYR A 43 13.53 18.46 5.11
C TYR A 43 14.73 19.40 4.89
N ARG A 44 14.53 20.58 4.28
CA ARG A 44 15.53 21.65 4.23
C ARG A 44 15.93 22.11 5.62
N SER A 45 14.95 22.33 6.50
CA SER A 45 15.24 22.80 7.87
C SER A 45 15.99 21.77 8.73
N ASN A 46 15.83 20.47 8.42
CA ASN A 46 16.57 19.37 9.06
C ASN A 46 17.96 19.11 8.45
N GLY A 47 18.45 19.96 7.56
CA GLY A 47 19.82 19.88 7.02
C GLY A 47 19.97 19.06 5.74
N GLY A 48 18.89 18.83 4.98
CA GLY A 48 18.96 18.20 3.67
C GLY A 48 19.58 19.13 2.61
N THR A 49 20.63 18.68 1.92
CA THR A 49 21.26 19.40 0.81
C THR A 49 20.27 19.62 -0.35
N ASP A 50 20.30 20.78 -1.00
CA ASP A 50 19.40 21.11 -2.11
C ASP A 50 19.44 20.10 -3.27
N GLU A 51 20.58 19.46 -3.51
CA GLU A 51 20.75 18.40 -4.51
C GLU A 51 19.99 17.12 -4.16
N TYR A 52 19.95 16.75 -2.87
CA TYR A 52 19.19 15.61 -2.38
C TYR A 52 17.69 15.87 -2.49
N ILE A 53 17.26 17.09 -2.18
CA ILE A 53 15.86 17.52 -2.26
C ILE A 53 15.39 17.60 -3.70
N SER A 54 16.21 18.13 -4.62
CA SER A 54 15.88 18.15 -6.06
C SER A 54 15.79 16.75 -6.67
N SER A 55 16.69 15.83 -6.27
CA SER A 55 16.65 14.42 -6.68
C SER A 55 15.43 13.70 -6.13
N LEU A 56 15.10 13.92 -4.85
CA LEU A 56 13.87 13.40 -4.25
C LEU A 56 12.63 13.97 -4.91
N MET A 57 12.62 15.24 -5.31
CA MET A 57 11.50 15.86 -6.01
C MET A 57 11.35 15.34 -7.46
N SER A 58 12.46 14.96 -8.10
CA SER A 58 12.43 14.24 -9.38
C SER A 58 11.85 12.83 -9.23
N LEU A 59 12.29 12.09 -8.20
CA LEU A 59 11.81 10.74 -7.89
C LEU A 59 10.35 10.73 -7.41
N THR A 60 9.95 11.67 -6.56
CA THR A 60 8.59 11.77 -6.00
C THR A 60 7.59 12.45 -6.92
N ALA A 61 7.89 12.55 -8.21
CA ALA A 61 6.97 13.15 -9.17
C ALA A 61 5.64 12.38 -9.23
N ASN A 62 4.58 13.05 -9.70
CA ASN A 62 3.20 12.53 -9.68
C ASN A 62 3.04 11.17 -10.39
N TRP A 63 3.99 10.80 -11.26
CA TRP A 63 4.03 9.49 -11.93
C TRP A 63 4.42 8.33 -11.00
N MET A 64 5.06 8.59 -9.85
CA MET A 64 5.44 7.55 -8.90
C MET A 64 4.24 7.08 -8.05
N LEU A 65 3.23 7.92 -7.88
CA LEU A 65 2.00 7.59 -7.17
C LEU A 65 1.28 6.36 -7.78
N PRO A 66 0.95 6.33 -9.09
CA PRO A 66 0.37 5.14 -9.69
C PRO A 66 1.32 3.93 -9.69
N VAL A 67 2.64 4.13 -9.73
CA VAL A 67 3.61 3.02 -9.63
C VAL A 67 3.56 2.36 -8.26
N VAL A 68 3.50 3.15 -7.18
CA VAL A 68 3.39 2.63 -5.80
C VAL A 68 2.05 1.92 -5.60
N ILE A 69 0.95 2.43 -6.16
CA ILE A 69 -0.36 1.76 -6.16
C ILE A 69 -0.25 0.37 -6.83
N VAL A 70 0.33 0.30 -8.02
CA VAL A 70 0.48 -0.97 -8.75
C VAL A 70 1.36 -1.96 -7.98
N LEU A 71 2.49 -1.50 -7.43
CA LEU A 71 3.35 -2.33 -6.59
C LEU A 71 2.67 -2.78 -5.30
N GLY A 72 1.85 -1.92 -4.68
CA GLY A 72 1.04 -2.23 -3.50
C GLY A 72 0.03 -3.33 -3.78
N ILE A 73 -0.67 -3.25 -4.91
CA ILE A 73 -1.60 -4.30 -5.36
C ILE A 73 -0.84 -5.62 -5.62
N VAL A 74 0.29 -5.58 -6.33
CA VAL A 74 1.09 -6.80 -6.60
C VAL A 74 1.59 -7.42 -5.30
N GLY A 75 2.14 -6.62 -4.39
CA GLY A 75 2.58 -7.06 -3.06
C GLY A 75 1.43 -7.61 -2.22
N GLY A 76 0.27 -6.95 -2.27
CA GLY A 76 -0.98 -7.40 -1.64
C GLY A 76 -1.43 -8.76 -2.16
N VAL A 77 -1.41 -8.98 -3.47
CA VAL A 77 -1.77 -10.27 -4.07
C VAL A 77 -0.80 -11.36 -3.63
N ILE A 78 0.51 -11.11 -3.67
CA ILE A 78 1.53 -12.07 -3.23
C ILE A 78 1.35 -12.39 -1.73
N GLY A 79 1.21 -11.37 -0.89
CA GLY A 79 1.00 -11.53 0.55
C GLY A 79 -0.29 -12.27 0.89
N ALA A 80 -1.37 -12.02 0.15
CA ALA A 80 -2.63 -12.75 0.30
C ALA A 80 -2.48 -14.24 -0.07
N TYR A 81 -1.75 -14.56 -1.15
CA TYR A 81 -1.47 -15.94 -1.53
C TYR A 81 -0.56 -16.66 -0.52
N LEU A 82 0.47 -15.97 -0.02
CA LEU A 82 1.37 -16.51 1.00
C LEU A 82 0.61 -16.78 2.31
N GLY A 83 -0.25 -15.85 2.72
CA GLY A 83 -1.18 -16.02 3.84
C GLY A 83 -2.13 -17.19 3.63
N LYS A 84 -2.64 -17.39 2.41
CA LYS A 84 -3.48 -18.56 2.05
C LYS A 84 -2.76 -19.86 2.33
N VAL A 85 -1.51 -19.98 1.88
CA VAL A 85 -0.73 -21.21 1.96
C VAL A 85 -0.42 -21.53 3.42
N ILE A 86 0.02 -20.53 4.19
CA ILE A 86 0.37 -20.70 5.61
C ILE A 86 -0.87 -21.04 6.45
N LEU A 87 -1.98 -20.33 6.25
CA LEU A 87 -3.19 -20.46 7.06
C LEU A 87 -4.25 -21.38 6.44
N LYS A 88 -3.91 -22.15 5.39
CA LYS A 88 -4.84 -23.01 4.65
C LYS A 88 -5.71 -23.86 5.57
N LYS A 89 -5.12 -24.44 6.62
CA LYS A 89 -5.79 -25.31 7.59
C LYS A 89 -6.85 -24.57 8.42
N HIS A 90 -6.64 -23.28 8.71
CA HIS A 90 -7.59 -22.43 9.43
C HIS A 90 -8.66 -21.87 8.48
N PHE A 91 -8.29 -21.50 7.25
CA PHE A 91 -9.23 -21.04 6.23
C PHE A 91 -10.24 -22.12 5.81
N VAL A 92 -9.80 -23.37 5.68
CA VAL A 92 -10.69 -24.52 5.42
C VAL A 92 -11.62 -24.78 6.61
N LYS A 93 -11.09 -24.71 7.85
CA LYS A 93 -11.93 -24.82 9.06
C LYS A 93 -12.99 -23.71 9.17
N ALA A 94 -12.68 -22.52 8.67
CA ALA A 94 -13.58 -21.38 8.66
C ALA A 94 -14.52 -21.35 7.43
N GLY A 95 -14.41 -22.30 6.49
CA GLY A 95 -15.25 -22.38 5.29
C GLY A 95 -15.01 -21.27 4.26
N ILE A 96 -13.80 -20.69 4.27
CA ILE A 96 -13.37 -19.61 3.36
C ILE A 96 -12.74 -20.18 2.07
N VAL A 97 -12.35 -21.46 2.10
CA VAL A 97 -11.81 -22.25 0.98
C VAL A 97 -12.45 -23.62 0.99
#